data_AF-A0A9D6JE72-F1
#
_entry.id   AF-A0A9D6JE72-F1
#
_cell.length_a   1.000
_cell.length_b   1.000
_cell.length_c   1.000
_cell.angle_alpha   90.00
_cell.angle_beta   90.00
_cell.angle_gamma   90.00
#
_symmetry.space_group_name_H-M   'P 1'
#
loop_
_entity.id
_entity.type
_entity.pdbx_description
1 polymer ?
#
loop_
_entity_poly.entity_id
_entity_poly.type
_entity_poly.pdbx_seq_one_letter_code
_entity_poly.pdbx_strand_id
1 'polypeptide(L)'
;MMARFLSPLFLVAALLLAHEADAQPKVVTFSGQIIEASNTQSPGAPDPTIPGALLGELKKTFQFTQYKSLGTVTGSTQVGKTWSTPLATTGLTLEATPKAVDGGITVEVRLLRGGSAVVTSTLKLAAGG
;
A
#
# COMPACT_ATOMS: atom_id res chain seq x y z
N MET A 1 -3.94 34.03 -9.14
CA MET A 1 -4.55 32.71 -9.45
C MET A 1 -3.68 31.66 -8.78
N MET A 2 -4.05 31.20 -7.58
CA MET A 2 -3.24 30.26 -6.79
C MET A 2 -3.42 28.84 -7.32
N ALA A 3 -2.35 28.24 -7.83
CA ALA A 3 -2.30 26.81 -8.16
C ALA A 3 -2.42 26.01 -6.85
N ARG A 4 -3.59 25.43 -6.60
CA ARG A 4 -3.78 24.47 -5.51
C ARG A 4 -3.01 23.21 -5.91
N PHE A 5 -1.94 22.91 -5.17
CA PHE A 5 -1.22 21.65 -5.30
C PHE A 5 -2.20 20.50 -5.05
N LEU A 6 -2.59 19.81 -6.14
CA LEU A 6 -3.35 18.57 -6.13
C LEU A 6 -2.37 17.46 -5.74
N SER A 7 -2.11 17.31 -4.45
CA SER A 7 -1.28 16.21 -3.95
C SER A 7 -2.01 14.87 -4.16
N PRO A 8 -1.43 13.91 -4.89
CA PRO A 8 -1.99 12.56 -4.98
C PRO A 8 -1.83 11.84 -3.64
N LEU A 9 -2.86 11.11 -3.22
CA LEU A 9 -2.84 10.23 -2.06
C LEU A 9 -2.66 8.79 -2.56
N PHE A 10 -1.69 8.05 -2.03
CA PHE A 10 -1.50 6.65 -2.37
C PHE A 10 -2.06 5.76 -1.26
N LEU A 11 -2.86 4.76 -1.62
CA LEU A 11 -3.42 3.78 -0.69
C LEU A 11 -2.85 2.38 -0.97
N VAL A 12 -2.54 1.64 0.10
CA VAL A 12 -2.00 0.27 0.05
C VAL A 12 -2.96 -0.66 0.79
N ALA A 13 -3.54 -1.62 0.07
CA ALA A 13 -4.34 -2.70 0.66
C ALA A 13 -3.56 -4.02 0.58
N ALA A 14 -3.32 -4.69 1.71
CA ALA A 14 -2.49 -5.90 1.79
C ALA A 14 -3.15 -7.05 2.58
N LEU A 15 -2.98 -8.29 2.10
CA LEU A 15 -3.42 -9.54 2.74
C LEU A 15 -2.18 -10.41 3.06
N LEU A 16 -2.09 -10.94 4.28
CA LEU A 16 -0.95 -11.69 4.81
C LEU A 16 -1.33 -12.99 5.50
N LEU A 17 -0.55 -14.04 5.24
CA LEU A 17 -0.59 -15.31 5.97
C LEU A 17 0.69 -15.43 6.82
N ALA A 18 0.54 -15.60 8.14
CA ALA A 18 1.64 -15.83 9.07
C ALA A 18 1.71 -17.32 9.45
N HIS A 19 2.90 -17.91 9.44
CA HIS A 19 3.18 -19.23 10.03
C HIS A 19 4.06 -19.04 11.26
N GLU A 20 3.69 -19.64 12.40
CA GLU A 20 4.46 -19.60 13.64
C GLU A 20 5.36 -20.84 13.74
N ALA A 21 6.67 -20.63 13.77
CA ALA A 21 7.66 -21.64 14.13
C ALA A 21 8.62 -21.03 15.16
N ASP A 22 8.78 -21.73 16.28
CA ASP A 22 9.47 -21.30 17.50
C ASP A 22 10.93 -20.87 17.24
N ALA A 23 11.38 -19.82 17.95
CA ALA A 23 12.73 -19.24 17.98
C ALA A 23 13.38 -18.72 16.67
N GLN A 24 12.72 -18.82 15.50
CA GLN A 24 13.23 -18.23 14.26
C GLN A 24 12.75 -16.78 14.07
N PRO A 25 13.56 -15.89 13.46
CA PRO A 25 13.09 -14.54 13.11
C PRO A 25 11.81 -14.63 12.28
N LYS A 26 10.70 -14.17 12.86
CA LYS A 26 9.35 -14.35 12.31
C LYS A 26 9.27 -13.71 10.92
N VAL A 27 9.11 -14.54 9.90
CA VAL A 27 8.98 -14.12 8.51
C VAL A 27 7.51 -13.80 8.23
N VAL A 28 7.28 -12.69 7.55
CA VAL A 28 5.98 -12.11 7.27
C VAL A 28 5.88 -11.91 5.76
N THR A 29 4.94 -12.61 5.12
CA THR A 29 4.71 -12.56 3.66
C THR A 29 3.49 -11.72 3.33
N PHE A 30 3.69 -10.65 2.56
CA PHE A 30 2.65 -9.72 2.12
C PHE A 30 2.38 -9.77 0.64
N SER A 31 1.10 -9.61 0.31
CA SER A 31 0.61 -9.27 -1.02
C SER A 31 -0.26 -8.04 -0.89
N GLY A 32 -0.15 -7.08 -1.82
CA GLY A 32 -1.03 -5.93 -1.83
C GLY A 32 -1.17 -5.27 -3.19
N GLN A 33 -2.31 -4.60 -3.40
CA GLN A 33 -2.54 -3.74 -4.56
C GLN A 33 -2.23 -2.30 -4.18
N ILE A 34 -1.42 -1.64 -5.01
CA ILE A 34 -1.06 -0.24 -4.83
C ILE A 34 -1.96 0.61 -5.71
N ILE A 35 -2.65 1.57 -5.10
CA ILE A 35 -3.62 2.42 -5.79
C ILE A 35 -3.23 3.88 -5.58
N GLU A 36 -3.05 4.59 -6.70
CA GLU A 36 -2.96 6.05 -6.73
C GLU A 36 -4.37 6.63 -6.75
N ALA A 37 -4.66 7.50 -5.79
CA ALA A 37 -5.88 8.29 -5.75
C ALA A 37 -5.52 9.77 -5.99
N SER A 38 -6.22 10.41 -6.92
CA SER A 38 -5.95 11.80 -7.30
C SER A 38 -7.24 12.55 -7.59
N ASN A 39 -7.17 13.87 -7.40
CA ASN A 39 -8.22 14.78 -7.84
C ASN A 39 -7.82 15.34 -9.19
N THR A 40 -8.64 15.06 -10.20
CA THR A 40 -8.47 15.52 -11.58
C THR A 40 -9.67 16.34 -11.99
N GLN A 41 -9.44 17.28 -12.90
CA GLN A 41 -10.47 18.22 -13.34
C GLN A 41 -11.61 17.52 -14.13
N SER A 42 -11.33 16.33 -14.67
CA SER A 42 -12.33 15.43 -15.25
C SER A 42 -12.16 14.04 -14.61
N PRO A 43 -13.23 13.44 -14.05
CA PRO A 43 -13.18 12.07 -13.57
C PRO A 43 -12.79 11.13 -14.72
N GLY A 44 -11.67 10.44 -14.58
CA GLY A 44 -11.25 9.43 -15.54
C GLY A 44 -12.21 8.22 -15.52
N ALA A 45 -12.15 7.41 -16.58
CA ALA A 45 -12.81 6.10 -16.56
C ALA A 45 -12.25 5.27 -15.38
N PRO A 46 -13.08 4.46 -14.70
CA PRO A 46 -12.62 3.54 -13.67
C PRO A 46 -11.52 2.62 -14.19
N ASP A 47 -10.45 2.44 -13.42
CA ASP A 47 -9.41 1.46 -13.76
C ASP A 47 -9.97 0.03 -13.62
N PRO A 48 -10.03 -0.76 -14.72
CA PRO A 48 -10.64 -2.08 -14.70
C PRO A 48 -9.84 -3.11 -13.87
N THR A 49 -8.59 -2.80 -13.51
CA THR A 49 -7.74 -3.68 -12.69
C THR A 49 -8.00 -3.54 -11.20
N ILE A 50 -8.81 -2.56 -10.78
CA ILE A 50 -9.25 -2.39 -9.39
C ILE A 50 -10.59 -3.11 -9.23
N PRO A 51 -10.73 -4.08 -8.31
CA PRO A 51 -12.00 -4.74 -8.04
C PRO A 51 -13.12 -3.73 -7.73
N GLY A 52 -14.29 -3.88 -8.36
CA GLY A 52 -15.38 -2.90 -8.26
C GLY A 52 -15.86 -2.65 -6.83
N ALA A 53 -15.90 -3.68 -5.99
CA ALA A 53 -16.23 -3.54 -4.56
C ALA A 53 -15.20 -2.69 -3.81
N LEU A 54 -13.91 -2.94 -4.04
CA LEU A 54 -12.81 -2.14 -3.46
C LEU A 54 -12.91 -0.69 -3.93
N LEU A 55 -13.11 -0.46 -5.24
CA LEU A 55 -13.26 0.88 -5.79
C LEU A 55 -14.46 1.64 -5.16
N GLY A 56 -15.57 0.93 -4.91
CA GLY A 56 -16.73 1.49 -4.22
C GLY A 56 -16.39 1.96 -2.80
N GLU A 57 -15.70 1.13 -2.02
CA GLU A 57 -15.28 1.48 -0.66
C GLU A 57 -14.25 2.62 -0.63
N LEU A 58 -13.30 2.62 -1.57
CA LEU A 58 -12.33 3.70 -1.73
C LEU A 58 -13.01 5.05 -2.00
N LYS A 59 -14.00 5.07 -2.91
CA LYS A 59 -14.76 6.27 -3.24
C LYS A 59 -15.58 6.78 -2.05
N LYS A 60 -16.22 5.89 -1.29
CA LYS A 60 -16.96 6.26 -0.08
C LYS A 60 -16.05 6.84 1.00
N THR A 61 -14.88 6.24 1.19
CA THR A 61 -13.97 6.60 2.29
C THR A 61 -13.18 7.87 1.99
N PHE A 62 -12.61 7.97 0.78
CA PHE A 62 -11.60 8.99 0.48
C PHE A 62 -12.07 10.05 -0.53
N GLN A 63 -13.18 9.81 -1.25
CA GLN A 63 -13.84 10.78 -2.13
C GLN A 63 -12.93 11.43 -3.21
N PHE A 64 -11.91 10.72 -3.71
CA PHE A 64 -11.11 11.19 -4.84
C PHE A 64 -11.85 11.01 -6.18
N THR A 65 -11.55 11.86 -7.16
CA THR A 65 -12.20 11.79 -8.48
C THR A 65 -11.60 10.72 -9.39
N GLN A 66 -10.37 10.28 -9.12
CA GLN A 66 -9.69 9.24 -9.89
C GLN A 66 -8.96 8.25 -8.98
N TYR A 67 -9.01 6.98 -9.36
CA TYR A 67 -8.24 5.89 -8.75
C TYR A 67 -7.58 5.07 -9.86
N LYS A 68 -6.29 4.82 -9.73
CA LYS A 68 -5.48 4.09 -10.71
C LYS A 68 -4.65 3.03 -10.01
N SER A 69 -4.66 1.80 -10.51
CA SER A 69 -3.80 0.74 -10.03
C SER A 69 -2.37 0.98 -10.52
N LEU A 70 -1.42 0.96 -9.59
CA LEU A 70 0.02 0.99 -9.90
C LEU A 70 0.62 -0.42 -9.98
N GLY A 71 -0.19 -1.43 -9.72
CA GLY A 71 0.19 -2.85 -9.76
C GLY A 71 -0.02 -3.56 -8.44
N THR A 72 0.22 -4.86 -8.47
CA THR A 72 0.27 -5.73 -7.29
C THR A 72 1.71 -6.03 -6.94
N VAL A 73 1.97 -6.14 -5.65
CA VAL A 73 3.28 -6.47 -5.13
C VAL A 73 3.17 -7.60 -4.13
N THR A 74 4.12 -8.52 -4.19
CA THR A 74 4.25 -9.60 -3.22
C THR A 74 5.69 -9.61 -2.70
N GLY A 75 5.86 -9.80 -1.41
CA GLY A 75 7.17 -9.91 -0.80
C GLY A 75 7.11 -10.62 0.55
N SER A 76 8.29 -10.88 1.09
CA SER A 76 8.42 -11.53 2.38
C SER A 76 9.66 -11.00 3.08
N THR A 77 9.56 -10.73 4.37
CA THR A 77 10.68 -10.25 5.18
C THR A 77 10.51 -10.62 6.64
N GLN A 78 11.59 -10.56 7.39
CA GLN A 78 11.56 -10.78 8.83
C GLN A 78 11.00 -9.55 9.55
N VAL A 79 10.36 -9.77 10.70
CA VAL A 79 10.01 -8.70 11.63
C VAL A 79 11.27 -7.88 11.97
N GLY A 80 11.16 -6.56 11.86
CA GLY A 80 12.26 -5.61 12.05
C GLY A 80 13.14 -5.38 10.82
N LYS A 81 12.92 -6.10 9.71
CA LYS A 81 13.66 -5.91 8.45
C LYS A 81 12.79 -5.22 7.40
N THR A 82 13.33 -4.19 6.77
CA THR A 82 12.68 -3.50 5.65
C THR A 82 12.81 -4.34 4.39
N TRP A 83 11.68 -4.60 3.76
CA TRP A 83 11.61 -5.06 2.38
C TRP A 83 11.29 -3.89 1.47
N SER A 84 11.81 -3.90 0.24
CA SER A 84 11.57 -2.86 -0.73
C SER A 84 11.36 -3.43 -2.13
N THR A 85 10.46 -2.81 -2.90
CA THR A 85 10.30 -3.11 -4.33
C THR A 85 10.02 -1.84 -5.14
N PRO A 86 10.63 -1.68 -6.33
CA PRO A 86 10.24 -0.60 -7.23
C PRO A 86 8.84 -0.86 -7.81
N LEU A 87 8.01 0.18 -7.87
CA LEU A 87 6.74 0.14 -8.60
C LEU A 87 7.00 0.53 -10.05
N ALA A 88 6.87 -0.45 -10.94
CA ALA A 88 7.15 -0.29 -12.36
C ALA A 88 6.48 0.97 -12.93
N THR A 89 7.19 1.70 -13.80
CA THR A 89 6.70 2.88 -14.55
C THR A 89 6.36 4.15 -13.74
N THR A 90 6.48 4.14 -12.41
CA THR A 90 6.11 5.30 -11.56
C THR A 90 7.28 6.09 -11.00
N GLY A 91 8.49 5.50 -11.00
CA GLY A 91 9.65 6.05 -10.29
C GLY A 91 9.50 6.01 -8.76
N LEU A 92 8.54 5.24 -8.25
CA LEU A 92 8.29 5.05 -6.83
C LEU A 92 8.87 3.73 -6.34
N THR A 93 9.28 3.69 -5.07
CA THR A 93 9.68 2.46 -4.37
C THR A 93 8.78 2.27 -3.17
N LEU A 94 8.18 1.09 -3.05
CA LEU A 94 7.46 0.71 -1.84
C LEU A 94 8.42 0.06 -0.86
N GLU A 95 8.42 0.52 0.38
CA GLU A 95 9.08 -0.14 1.51
C GLU A 95 8.03 -0.64 2.50
N ALA A 96 8.23 -1.84 3.03
CA ALA A 96 7.41 -2.43 4.07
C ALA A 96 8.30 -2.97 5.18
N THR A 97 8.02 -2.58 6.43
CA THR A 97 8.74 -3.04 7.61
C THR A 97 7.73 -3.59 8.62
N PRO A 98 7.61 -4.92 8.75
CA PRO A 98 6.82 -5.52 9.82
C PRO A 98 7.45 -5.18 11.16
N LYS A 99 6.68 -4.59 12.08
CA LYS A 99 7.17 -4.13 13.39
C LYS A 99 6.83 -5.12 14.51
N ALA A 100 5.65 -5.72 14.46
CA ALA A 100 5.17 -6.65 15.47
C ALA A 100 4.22 -7.68 14.87
N VAL A 101 4.17 -8.86 15.49
CA VAL A 101 3.14 -9.86 15.23
C VAL A 101 2.53 -10.34 16.55
N ASP A 102 1.38 -9.79 16.91
CA ASP A 102 0.74 -9.88 18.22
C ASP A 102 -0.79 -10.03 18.08
N GLY A 103 -1.27 -11.17 17.56
CA GLY A 103 -2.69 -11.36 17.18
C GLY A 103 -3.11 -10.59 15.92
N GLY A 104 -2.17 -9.86 15.32
CA GLY A 104 -2.23 -9.14 14.06
C GLY A 104 -0.81 -8.84 13.59
N ILE A 105 -0.65 -8.23 12.44
CA ILE A 105 0.65 -7.78 11.93
C ILE A 105 0.61 -6.27 11.84
N THR A 106 1.48 -5.60 12.60
CA THR A 106 1.71 -4.16 12.44
C THR A 106 2.81 -3.96 11.43
N VAL A 107 2.54 -3.22 10.35
CA VAL A 107 3.48 -2.94 9.26
C VAL A 107 3.60 -1.44 9.07
N GLU A 108 4.83 -0.94 9.07
CA GLU A 108 5.12 0.40 8.57
C GLU A 108 5.37 0.31 7.07
N VAL A 109 4.63 1.11 6.30
CA VAL A 109 4.73 1.18 4.85
C VAL A 109 5.15 2.58 4.45
N ARG A 110 6.16 2.66 3.59
CA ARG A 110 6.65 3.93 3.04
C ARG A 110 6.64 3.85 1.52
N LEU A 111 6.20 4.93 0.89
CA LEU A 111 6.34 5.10 -0.55
C LEU A 111 7.39 6.17 -0.78
N LEU A 112 8.46 5.81 -1.49
CA LEU A 112 9.59 6.68 -1.75
C LEU A 112 9.56 7.19 -3.18
N ARG A 113 9.99 8.43 -3.39
CA ARG A 113 10.31 9.03 -4.69
C ARG A 113 11.73 9.58 -4.62
N GLY A 114 12.64 9.04 -5.43
CA GLY A 114 14.06 9.46 -5.39
C GLY A 114 14.71 9.31 -4.01
N GLY A 115 14.34 8.27 -3.25
CA GLY A 115 14.85 8.01 -1.90
C GLY A 115 14.16 8.79 -0.77
N SER A 116 13.30 9.76 -1.09
CA SER A 116 12.54 10.52 -0.08
C SER A 116 11.14 9.93 0.11
N ALA A 117 10.70 9.78 1.35
CA ALA A 117 9.34 9.31 1.63
C ALA A 117 8.30 10.37 1.24
N VAL A 118 7.40 10.00 0.33
CA VAL A 118 6.24 10.82 -0.07
C VAL A 118 4.96 10.37 0.62
N VAL A 119 4.91 9.12 1.08
CA VAL A 119 3.85 8.58 1.95
C VAL A 119 4.50 7.75 3.03
N THR A 120 4.00 7.85 4.25
CA THR A 120 4.34 6.96 5.36
C THR A 120 3.04 6.61 6.06
N SER A 121 2.80 5.32 6.26
CA SER A 121 1.59 4.82 6.91
C SER A 121 1.92 3.64 7.80
N THR A 122 1.17 3.49 8.89
CA THR A 122 1.23 2.30 9.73
C THR A 122 -0.07 1.55 9.58
N LEU A 123 0.03 0.31 9.09
CA LEU A 123 -1.09 -0.58 8.88
C LEU A 123 -1.13 -1.61 10.01
N LYS A 124 -2.32 -1.82 10.57
CA LYS A 124 -2.60 -2.99 11.40
C LYS A 124 -3.42 -3.96 10.57
N LEU A 125 -2.87 -5.13 10.33
CA LEU A 125 -3.46 -6.18 9.50
C LEU A 125 -3.87 -7.31 10.43
N ALA A 126 -5.08 -7.84 10.27
CA ALA A 126 -5.51 -8.99 11.05
C ALA A 126 -4.63 -10.20 10.70
N ALA A 127 -4.26 -11.00 11.70
CA ALA A 127 -3.56 -12.25 11.47
C ALA A 127 -4.58 -13.31 11.03
N GLY A 128 -4.58 -13.65 9.74
CA GLY A 128 -5.23 -14.86 9.24
C GLY A 128 -6.61 -14.66 8.60
N GLY A 129 -6.74 -15.34 7.45
CA GLY A 129 -7.85 -15.43 6.52
C GLY A 129 -7.30 -15.98 5.21
#